data_AF-A0A6F8XLC2-F1
#
_entry.id   AF-A0A6F8XLC2-F1
#
_cell.length_a   1.000
_cell.length_b   1.000
_cell.length_c   1.000
_cell.angle_alpha   90.00
_cell.angle_beta   90.00
_cell.angle_gamma   90.00
#
_symmetry.space_group_name_H-M   'P 1'
#
loop_
_entity.id
_entity.type
_entity.pdbx_description
1 polymer ?
#
loop_
_entity_poly.entity_id
_entity_poly.type
_entity_poly.pdbx_seq_one_letter_code
_entity_poly.pdbx_strand_id
1 'polypeptide(L)'
;MITLTDGAYCVLPWIDGHHPTGPNLTVWQAQHLGTVIGQIHRTLNDPDTPADLPPVGQPPAARVIQPDHALAEAERFRTAAAAAHAAFDREVIELLEQRIQLIDKHAHERPTSDEPAGPYGWTHGDLQHRNIIWTDHTINAVIDWDRHPRPPLRRRNRPHHHRSLLTQLITEAELG
;
A
#
# COMPACT_ATOMS: atom_id res chain seq x y z
N MET A 1 33.40 6.74 -2.21
CA MET A 1 33.25 7.43 -0.91
C MET A 1 31.89 8.13 -0.94
N ILE A 2 30.96 7.71 -0.10
CA ILE A 2 29.64 8.36 0.02
C ILE A 2 29.72 9.31 1.20
N THR A 3 29.42 10.58 1.00
CA THR A 3 29.38 11.58 2.07
C THR A 3 27.91 11.90 2.34
N LEU A 4 27.44 11.56 3.54
CA LEU A 4 26.06 11.77 3.97
C LEU A 4 25.99 13.09 4.74
N THR A 5 25.09 13.98 4.33
CA THR A 5 25.09 15.38 4.79
C THR A 5 24.00 15.70 5.82
N ASP A 6 22.96 14.86 5.95
CA ASP A 6 22.02 14.78 7.08
C ASP A 6 20.91 13.78 6.72
N GLY A 7 20.44 12.96 7.68
CA GLY A 7 19.33 12.02 7.48
C GLY A 7 19.49 10.68 8.22
N ALA A 8 18.40 9.90 8.28
CA ALA A 8 18.46 8.50 8.69
C ALA A 8 18.64 7.63 7.44
N TYR A 9 19.66 6.79 7.44
CA TYR A 9 19.98 5.89 6.33
C TYR A 9 20.00 4.46 6.84
N CYS A 10 19.45 3.54 6.05
CA CYS A 10 19.57 2.11 6.27
C CYS A 10 20.32 1.52 5.07
N VAL A 11 21.34 0.71 5.35
CA VAL A 11 22.03 -0.08 4.33
C VAL A 11 21.54 -1.52 4.51
N LEU A 12 20.87 -2.01 3.48
CA LEU A 12 20.40 -3.38 3.39
C LEU A 12 21.25 -4.11 2.34
N PRO A 13 21.46 -5.42 2.47
CA PRO A 13 21.98 -6.22 1.38
C PRO A 13 21.18 -5.99 0.11
N TRP A 14 21.85 -6.04 -1.04
CA TRP A 14 21.14 -6.08 -2.31
C TRP A 14 20.32 -7.37 -2.37
N ILE A 15 19.06 -7.25 -2.79
CA ILE A 15 18.14 -8.38 -2.91
C ILE A 15 17.77 -8.46 -4.38
N ASP A 16 18.19 -9.55 -5.03
CA ASP A 16 17.82 -9.81 -6.41
C ASP A 16 16.33 -10.18 -6.51
N GLY A 17 15.71 -9.78 -7.61
CA GLY A 17 14.34 -10.13 -7.95
C GLY A 17 13.69 -9.17 -8.94
N HIS A 18 12.38 -9.28 -9.08
CA HIS A 18 11.57 -8.47 -9.99
C HIS A 18 10.26 -7.99 -9.35
N HIS A 19 9.61 -7.02 -9.98
CA HIS A 19 8.41 -6.33 -9.48
C HIS A 19 7.22 -6.50 -10.43
N PRO A 20 6.64 -7.71 -10.55
CA PRO A 20 5.47 -7.92 -11.40
C PRO A 20 4.32 -7.05 -10.92
N THR A 21 3.64 -6.38 -11.85
CA THR A 21 2.40 -5.65 -11.55
C THR A 21 1.30 -6.63 -11.15
N GLY A 22 0.28 -6.15 -10.42
CA GLY A 22 -0.84 -6.99 -9.98
C GLY A 22 -1.48 -7.83 -11.08
N PRO A 23 -1.81 -7.27 -12.26
CA PRO A 23 -2.37 -8.03 -13.39
C PRO A 23 -1.45 -9.13 -13.95
N ASN A 24 -0.14 -9.06 -13.68
CA ASN A 24 0.82 -10.04 -14.14
C ASN A 24 1.06 -11.17 -13.13
N LEU A 25 0.40 -11.14 -11.96
CA LEU A 25 0.48 -12.22 -10.98
C LEU A 25 -0.38 -13.40 -11.42
N THR A 26 0.15 -14.61 -11.30
CA THR A 26 -0.67 -15.83 -11.33
C THR A 26 -1.60 -15.89 -10.13
N VAL A 27 -2.66 -16.71 -10.19
CA VAL A 27 -3.58 -16.93 -9.06
C VAL A 27 -2.81 -17.41 -7.82
N TRP A 28 -1.84 -18.31 -7.99
CA TRP A 28 -1.02 -18.79 -6.89
C TRP A 28 -0.14 -17.69 -6.29
N GLN A 29 0.50 -16.85 -7.12
CA GLN A 29 1.26 -15.70 -6.62
C GLN A 29 0.35 -14.70 -5.88
N ALA A 30 -0.86 -14.44 -6.36
CA ALA A 30 -1.81 -13.60 -5.65
C ALA A 30 -2.19 -14.17 -4.27
N GLN A 31 -2.36 -15.50 -4.16
CA GLN A 31 -2.59 -16.18 -2.88
C GLN A 31 -1.36 -16.10 -1.97
N HIS A 32 -0.17 -16.36 -2.49
CA HIS A 32 1.08 -16.26 -1.74
C HIS A 32 1.30 -14.83 -1.20
N LEU A 33 1.04 -13.82 -2.04
CA LEU A 33 1.05 -12.42 -1.62
C LEU A 33 0.07 -12.18 -0.47
N GLY A 34 -1.17 -12.66 -0.57
CA GLY A 34 -2.15 -12.55 0.51
C GLY A 34 -1.66 -13.17 1.83
N THR A 35 -1.01 -14.33 1.76
CA THR A 35 -0.41 -15.02 2.92
C THR A 35 0.69 -14.19 3.58
N VAL A 36 1.66 -13.71 2.79
CA VAL A 36 2.80 -12.92 3.29
C VAL A 36 2.32 -11.61 3.90
N ILE A 37 1.41 -10.90 3.24
CA ILE A 37 0.85 -9.65 3.78
C ILE A 37 0.03 -9.91 5.05
N GLY A 38 -0.72 -11.01 5.10
CA GLY A 38 -1.42 -11.42 6.31
C GLY A 38 -0.48 -11.73 7.48
N GLN A 39 0.67 -12.36 7.22
CA GLN A 39 1.71 -12.59 8.23
C GLN A 39 2.30 -11.27 8.72
N ILE A 40 2.70 -10.39 7.80
CA ILE A 40 3.19 -9.04 8.11
C ILE A 40 2.20 -8.29 9.02
N HIS A 41 0.91 -8.27 8.68
CA HIS A 41 -0.09 -7.59 9.50
C HIS A 41 -0.22 -8.22 10.90
N ARG A 42 -0.13 -9.54 11.03
CA ARG A 42 -0.15 -10.17 12.36
C ARG A 42 1.06 -9.77 13.18
N THR A 43 2.25 -9.87 12.61
CA THR A 43 3.50 -9.56 13.32
C THR A 43 3.61 -8.09 13.71
N LEU A 44 3.23 -7.16 12.83
CA LEU A 44 3.23 -5.72 13.17
C LEU A 44 2.28 -5.35 14.31
N ASN A 45 1.29 -6.20 14.60
CA ASN A 45 0.28 -5.98 15.63
C ASN A 45 0.39 -6.95 16.80
N ASP A 46 1.43 -7.77 16.82
CA ASP A 46 1.72 -8.65 17.93
C ASP A 46 2.40 -7.84 19.04
N PRO A 47 1.81 -7.76 20.26
CA PRO A 47 2.38 -7.00 21.37
C PRO A 47 3.75 -7.52 21.82
N ASP A 48 4.08 -8.76 21.51
CA ASP A 48 5.37 -9.38 21.84
C ASP A 48 6.44 -9.09 20.77
N THR A 49 6.05 -8.53 19.61
CA THR A 49 7.03 -8.13 18.59
C THR A 49 7.82 -6.92 19.08
N PRO A 50 9.17 -7.01 19.15
CA PRO A 50 10.03 -5.92 19.59
C PRO A 50 10.14 -4.85 18.49
N ALA A 51 9.04 -4.13 18.27
CA ALA A 51 8.99 -2.95 17.44
C ALA A 51 8.63 -1.77 18.32
N ASP A 52 9.39 -0.67 18.23
CA ASP A 52 9.06 0.62 18.87
C ASP A 52 7.87 1.30 18.16
N LEU A 53 6.83 0.53 17.86
CA LEU A 53 5.58 1.02 17.31
C LEU A 53 4.73 1.58 18.44
N PRO A 54 4.12 2.76 18.26
CA PRO A 54 3.18 3.27 19.25
C PRO A 54 2.03 2.29 19.47
N PRO A 55 1.30 2.39 20.60
CA PRO A 55 0.05 1.65 20.76
C PRO A 55 -0.89 1.93 19.60
N VAL A 56 -1.56 0.89 19.10
CA VAL A 56 -2.62 1.06 18.10
C VAL A 56 -3.70 1.94 18.72
N GLY A 57 -3.97 3.08 18.06
CA GLY A 57 -4.95 4.06 18.51
C GLY A 57 -6.39 3.58 18.33
N GLN A 58 -7.33 4.52 18.25
CA GLN A 58 -8.73 4.18 17.95
C GLN A 58 -8.87 3.64 16.51
N PRO A 59 -9.87 2.77 16.26
CA PRO A 59 -10.14 2.28 14.92
C PRO A 59 -10.31 3.42 13.92
N PRO A 60 -9.87 3.24 12.66
CA PRO A 60 -10.24 4.11 11.56
C PRO A 60 -11.72 4.35 11.46
N ALA A 61 -12.10 5.63 11.29
CA ALA A 61 -13.19 5.90 10.38
C ALA A 61 -12.68 5.55 8.97
N ALA A 62 -13.12 4.42 8.44
CA ALA A 62 -12.88 4.08 7.05
C ALA A 62 -13.76 5.01 6.22
N ARG A 63 -13.17 6.03 5.57
CA ARG A 63 -13.96 6.91 4.70
C ARG A 63 -14.43 6.11 3.49
N VAL A 64 -15.68 5.67 3.50
CA VAL A 64 -16.27 5.04 2.32
C VAL A 64 -16.59 6.13 1.30
N ILE A 65 -15.77 6.20 0.24
CA ILE A 65 -16.01 7.10 -0.89
C ILE A 65 -17.28 6.63 -1.60
N GLN A 66 -18.28 7.51 -1.70
CA GLN A 66 -19.50 7.18 -2.44
C GLN A 66 -19.18 7.02 -3.94
N PRO A 67 -19.72 6.00 -4.62
CA PRO A 67 -19.49 5.78 -6.05
C PRO A 67 -19.72 7.04 -6.90
N ASP A 68 -20.77 7.80 -6.60
CA ASP A 68 -21.11 9.05 -7.31
C ASP A 68 -19.98 10.09 -7.26
N HIS A 69 -19.25 10.18 -6.13
CA HIS A 69 -18.10 11.08 -6.05
C HIS A 69 -16.94 10.60 -6.92
N ALA A 70 -16.71 9.27 -6.98
CA ALA A 70 -15.66 8.70 -7.81
C ALA A 70 -16.00 8.83 -9.31
N LEU A 71 -17.27 8.65 -9.68
CA LEU A 71 -17.78 8.86 -11.04
C LEU A 71 -17.67 10.33 -11.46
N ALA A 72 -18.13 11.26 -10.61
CA ALA A 72 -18.06 12.69 -10.90
C ALA A 72 -16.62 13.17 -11.11
N GLU A 73 -15.68 12.66 -10.30
CA GLU A 73 -14.26 12.98 -10.43
C GLU A 73 -13.66 12.38 -11.72
N ALA A 74 -14.02 11.14 -12.08
CA ALA A 74 -13.57 10.52 -13.33
C ALA A 74 -14.10 11.28 -14.57
N GLU A 75 -15.38 11.67 -14.56
CA GLU A 75 -15.99 12.42 -15.67
C GLU A 75 -15.39 13.83 -15.81
N ARG A 76 -15.08 14.48 -14.68
CA ARG A 76 -14.38 15.76 -14.65
C ARG A 76 -13.01 15.65 -15.34
N PHE A 77 -12.24 14.61 -15.04
CA PHE A 77 -10.96 14.39 -15.69
C PHE A 77 -11.11 14.00 -17.17
N ARG A 78 -12.15 13.25 -17.51
CA ARG A 78 -12.41 12.85 -18.90
C ARG A 78 -12.73 14.07 -19.76
N THR A 79 -13.57 14.96 -19.24
CA THR A 79 -13.90 16.24 -19.90
C THR A 79 -12.66 17.11 -20.08
N ALA A 80 -11.79 17.19 -19.07
CA ALA A 80 -10.55 17.95 -19.15
C ALA A 80 -9.57 17.37 -20.19
N ALA A 81 -9.37 16.04 -20.21
CA ALA A 81 -8.52 15.36 -21.18
C ALA A 81 -9.06 15.52 -22.61
N ALA A 82 -10.38 15.40 -22.79
CA ALA A 82 -11.05 15.60 -24.07
C ALA A 82 -10.88 17.02 -24.62
N ALA A 83 -10.61 18.02 -23.79
CA ALA A 83 -10.36 19.40 -24.23
C ALA A 83 -8.88 19.68 -24.58
N ALA A 84 -7.93 18.89 -24.06
CA ALA A 84 -6.49 19.12 -24.23
C ALA A 84 -5.89 18.40 -25.46
N HIS A 85 -6.46 17.26 -25.86
CA HIS A 85 -6.16 16.53 -27.10
C HIS A 85 -4.70 16.07 -27.31
N ALA A 86 -3.84 16.07 -26.29
CA ALA A 86 -2.48 15.56 -26.41
C ALA A 86 -2.47 14.02 -26.54
N ALA A 87 -1.32 13.46 -26.93
CA ALA A 87 -1.15 12.00 -27.00
C ALA A 87 -1.42 11.32 -25.65
N PHE A 88 -0.99 11.95 -24.56
CA PHE A 88 -1.28 11.51 -23.20
C PHE A 88 -2.79 11.50 -22.90
N ASP A 89 -3.52 12.53 -23.35
CA ASP A 89 -4.95 12.65 -23.05
C ASP A 89 -5.79 11.54 -23.69
N ARG A 90 -5.38 11.02 -24.85
CA ARG A 90 -6.06 9.88 -25.50
C ARG A 90 -5.98 8.62 -24.63
N GLU A 91 -4.78 8.28 -24.14
CA GLU A 91 -4.58 7.15 -23.23
C GLU A 91 -5.35 7.35 -21.92
N VAL A 92 -5.39 8.59 -21.40
CA VAL A 92 -6.15 8.93 -20.20
C VAL A 92 -7.66 8.73 -20.40
N ILE A 93 -8.21 9.11 -21.56
CA ILE A 93 -9.63 8.91 -21.86
C ILE A 93 -9.97 7.41 -21.81
N GLU A 94 -9.18 6.55 -22.47
CA GLU A 94 -9.41 5.11 -22.47
C GLU A 94 -9.38 4.52 -21.05
N LEU A 95 -8.41 4.92 -20.23
CA LEU A 95 -8.31 4.48 -18.83
C LEU A 95 -9.47 5.00 -17.96
N LEU A 96 -9.94 6.23 -18.20
CA LEU A 96 -11.07 6.82 -17.48
C LEU A 96 -12.39 6.14 -17.85
N GLU A 97 -12.58 5.77 -19.11
CA GLU A 97 -13.75 5.00 -19.55
C GLU A 97 -13.80 3.63 -18.90
N GLN A 98 -12.67 2.91 -18.88
CA GLN A 98 -12.55 1.63 -18.16
C GLN A 98 -12.84 1.81 -16.67
N ARG A 99 -12.32 2.87 -16.05
CA ARG A 99 -12.57 3.17 -14.64
C ARG A 99 -14.05 3.42 -14.37
N ILE A 100 -14.73 4.20 -15.22
CA ILE A 100 -16.16 4.48 -15.09
C ILE A 100 -16.97 3.18 -15.16
N GLN A 101 -16.67 2.31 -16.13
CA GLN A 101 -17.32 1.00 -16.26
C GLN A 101 -17.10 0.11 -15.03
N LEU A 102 -15.88 0.09 -14.48
CA LEU A 102 -15.56 -0.68 -13.28
C LEU A 102 -16.29 -0.14 -12.03
N ILE A 103 -16.37 1.18 -11.87
CA ILE A 103 -17.10 1.78 -10.75
C ILE A 103 -18.58 1.45 -10.85
N ASP A 104 -19.19 1.62 -12.02
CA ASP A 104 -20.61 1.30 -12.24
C ASP A 104 -20.91 -0.17 -11.94
N LYS A 105 -20.08 -1.08 -12.48
CA LYS A 105 -20.21 -2.52 -12.27
C LYS A 105 -20.09 -2.93 -10.80
N HIS A 106 -19.13 -2.37 -10.06
CA HIS A 106 -18.79 -2.82 -8.71
C HIS A 106 -19.26 -1.89 -7.58
N ALA A 107 -20.03 -0.82 -7.90
CA ALA A 107 -20.53 0.14 -6.91
C ALA A 107 -21.29 -0.52 -5.75
N HIS A 108 -21.98 -1.63 -6.03
CA HIS A 108 -22.77 -2.39 -5.06
C HIS A 108 -21.93 -3.27 -4.12
N GLU A 109 -20.66 -3.56 -4.45
CA GLU A 109 -19.75 -4.36 -3.64
C GLU A 109 -19.02 -3.53 -2.58
N ARG A 110 -19.30 -2.22 -2.51
CA ARG A 110 -18.64 -1.32 -1.56
C ARG A 110 -18.94 -1.70 -0.10
N PRO A 111 -18.03 -1.39 0.84
CA PRO A 111 -18.34 -1.41 2.26
C PRO A 111 -19.58 -0.56 2.57
N THR A 112 -20.48 -1.08 3.40
CA THR A 112 -21.74 -0.40 3.78
C THR A 112 -21.62 0.40 5.07
N SER A 113 -20.54 0.22 5.83
CA SER A 113 -20.26 0.89 7.10
C SER A 113 -18.93 1.64 7.03
N ASP A 114 -18.83 2.74 7.77
CA ASP A 114 -17.58 3.45 8.04
C ASP A 114 -16.73 2.74 9.13
N GLU A 115 -17.28 1.69 9.74
CA GLU A 115 -16.55 0.77 10.61
C GLU A 115 -15.72 -0.21 9.76
N PRO A 116 -14.40 -0.32 10.00
CA PRO A 116 -13.56 -1.27 9.31
C PRO A 116 -14.03 -2.71 9.53
N ALA A 117 -14.07 -3.49 8.45
CA ALA A 117 -14.30 -4.92 8.56
C ALA A 117 -13.03 -5.62 9.06
N GLY A 118 -13.11 -6.28 10.22
CA GLY A 118 -12.02 -7.08 10.79
C GLY A 118 -11.08 -6.32 11.72
N PRO A 119 -9.96 -6.95 12.14
CA PRO A 119 -8.98 -6.32 13.01
C PRO A 119 -8.33 -5.12 12.33
N TYR A 120 -8.03 -4.09 13.10
CA TYR A 120 -7.32 -2.90 12.67
C TYR A 120 -5.97 -2.81 13.39
N GLY A 121 -5.02 -2.12 12.77
CA GLY A 121 -3.67 -2.09 13.29
C GLY A 121 -2.66 -1.49 12.32
N TRP A 122 -1.39 -1.70 12.64
CA TRP A 122 -0.27 -1.31 11.82
C TRP A 122 -0.24 -2.10 10.51
N THR A 123 0.02 -1.36 9.42
CA THR A 123 0.19 -1.88 8.06
C THR A 123 1.40 -1.20 7.43
N HIS A 124 1.86 -1.70 6.29
CA HIS A 124 2.97 -1.09 5.53
C HIS A 124 2.71 0.38 5.12
N GLY A 125 1.45 0.79 4.93
CA GLY A 125 1.08 2.19 4.64
C GLY A 125 1.32 2.70 3.21
N ASP A 126 2.01 1.92 2.36
CA ASP A 126 2.22 2.17 0.92
C ASP A 126 2.51 0.88 0.13
N LEU A 127 1.76 -0.17 0.43
CA LEU A 127 1.96 -1.45 -0.22
C LEU A 127 1.59 -1.39 -1.71
N GLN A 128 2.54 -1.71 -2.58
CA GLN A 128 2.40 -1.66 -4.04
C GLN A 128 3.47 -2.54 -4.70
N HIS A 129 3.27 -2.91 -5.96
CA HIS A 129 4.16 -3.88 -6.65
C HIS A 129 5.65 -3.51 -6.62
N ARG A 130 6.00 -2.22 -6.73
CA ARG A 130 7.41 -1.77 -6.67
C ARG A 130 8.06 -1.94 -5.28
N ASN A 131 7.25 -2.13 -4.24
CA ASN A 131 7.69 -2.34 -2.88
C ASN A 131 7.77 -3.84 -2.53
N ILE A 132 7.57 -4.73 -3.51
CA ILE A 132 7.55 -6.19 -3.33
C ILE A 132 8.53 -6.80 -4.33
N ILE A 133 9.54 -7.50 -3.82
CA ILE A 133 10.57 -8.17 -4.63
C ILE A 133 10.22 -9.66 -4.74
N TRP A 134 10.11 -10.16 -5.97
CA TRP A 134 9.84 -11.57 -6.27
C TRP A 134 11.08 -12.28 -6.81
N THR A 135 11.30 -13.52 -6.38
CA THR A 135 12.34 -14.44 -6.88
C THR A 135 11.74 -15.82 -7.00
N ASP A 136 11.89 -16.49 -8.16
CA ASP A 136 11.38 -17.85 -8.39
C ASP A 136 9.94 -18.09 -7.90
N HIS A 137 9.09 -17.09 -8.16
CA HIS A 137 7.68 -17.04 -7.78
C HIS A 137 7.38 -16.82 -6.30
N THR A 138 8.35 -16.72 -5.39
CA THR A 138 8.11 -16.35 -3.99
C THR A 138 8.44 -14.88 -3.74
N ILE A 139 7.85 -14.30 -2.68
CA ILE A 139 8.23 -12.95 -2.24
C ILE A 139 9.51 -13.06 -1.44
N ASN A 140 10.56 -12.44 -1.94
CA ASN A 140 11.88 -12.39 -1.32
C ASN A 140 11.99 -11.23 -0.33
N ALA A 141 11.33 -10.10 -0.61
CA ALA A 141 11.31 -8.96 0.30
C ALA A 141 10.11 -8.03 0.10
N VAL A 142 9.76 -7.34 1.18
CA VAL A 142 8.91 -6.13 1.17
C VAL A 142 9.78 -4.97 1.64
N ILE A 143 9.83 -3.89 0.87
CA ILE A 143 10.72 -2.74 1.08
C ILE A 143 9.91 -1.44 1.19
N ASP A 144 10.57 -0.32 1.52
CA ASP A 144 9.95 1.02 1.63
C ASP A 144 9.06 1.19 2.88
N TRP A 145 9.59 0.78 4.04
CA TRP A 145 8.96 0.86 5.36
C TRP A 145 9.07 2.23 6.05
N ASP A 146 9.63 3.24 5.38
CA ASP A 146 9.93 4.56 5.95
C ASP A 146 8.69 5.46 6.05
N ARG A 147 7.65 5.17 5.26
CA ARG A 147 6.35 5.80 5.38
C ARG A 147 5.72 5.30 6.67
N HIS A 148 5.59 6.20 7.64
CA HIS A 148 4.92 5.94 8.91
C HIS A 148 3.70 5.04 8.68
N PRO A 149 3.60 3.90 9.39
CA PRO A 149 2.35 3.17 9.51
C PRO A 149 1.24 4.20 9.80
N ARG A 150 0.27 4.33 8.91
CA ARG A 150 -0.68 5.44 9.00
C ARG A 150 -1.77 5.07 9.99
N PRO A 151 -1.96 5.84 11.09
CA PRO A 151 -3.27 5.87 11.70
C PRO A 151 -4.25 6.54 10.73
N PRO A 152 -5.53 6.19 10.80
CA PRO A 152 -6.59 6.87 10.07
C PRO A 152 -6.66 8.36 10.45
N LEU A 153 -6.90 9.21 9.46
CA LEU A 153 -6.67 10.66 9.47
C LEU A 153 -6.92 11.37 10.81
N ARG A 154 -5.89 12.05 11.33
CA ARG A 154 -6.05 13.32 12.06
C ARG A 154 -5.11 14.37 11.48
N ARG A 155 -5.63 15.60 11.36
CA ARG A 155 -4.95 16.79 10.80
C ARG A 155 -3.55 16.99 11.39
N ARG A 156 -2.63 17.44 10.52
CA ARG A 156 -1.27 17.92 10.83
C ARG A 156 -1.24 18.81 12.09
N ASN A 157 -0.43 18.39 13.05
CA ASN A 157 0.45 19.28 13.81
C ASN A 157 1.74 18.49 14.13
N ARG A 158 2.89 18.99 13.66
CA ARG A 158 4.22 18.45 14.03
C ARG A 158 4.52 18.80 15.49
N PRO A 159 5.24 17.95 16.22
CA PRO A 159 6.68 18.20 16.39
C PRO A 159 7.57 16.95 16.26
N HIS A 160 8.88 17.18 16.37
CA HIS A 160 10.02 16.35 15.98
C HIS A 160 10.38 15.17 16.91
N HIS A 161 11.17 14.25 16.33
CA HIS A 161 12.11 13.26 16.89
C HIS A 161 11.58 11.96 17.53
N HIS A 162 11.94 10.82 16.94
CA HIS A 162 12.50 9.56 17.51
C HIS A 162 12.41 8.44 16.44
N ARG A 163 13.53 8.06 15.79
CA ARG A 163 14.49 6.96 16.07
C ARG A 163 14.04 5.56 15.59
N SER A 164 14.66 5.14 14.48
CA SER A 164 15.38 3.88 14.20
C SER A 164 14.76 2.48 14.45
N LEU A 165 14.77 1.69 13.36
CA LEU A 165 14.98 0.23 13.19
C LEU A 165 13.78 -0.73 13.19
N LEU A 166 13.62 -1.40 12.04
CA LEU A 166 13.09 -2.77 11.90
C LEU A 166 13.88 -3.45 10.77
N THR A 167 14.92 -4.20 11.11
CA THR A 167 15.77 -4.97 10.17
C THR A 167 15.63 -6.47 10.40
N GLN A 168 14.48 -6.98 10.85
CA GLN A 168 14.44 -8.39 11.26
C GLN A 168 13.07 -9.08 11.13
N LEU A 169 12.41 -8.98 9.97
CA LEU A 169 11.15 -9.72 9.76
C LEU A 169 10.99 -10.51 8.47
N ILE A 170 12.04 -10.69 7.65
CA ILE A 170 11.97 -11.65 6.54
C ILE A 170 13.29 -12.43 6.46
N THR A 171 13.49 -13.34 7.41
CA THR A 171 14.48 -14.44 7.25
C THR A 171 14.05 -15.74 7.96
N GLU A 172 13.03 -15.73 8.82
CA GLU A 172 12.59 -16.92 9.58
C GLU A 172 11.33 -17.60 9.01
N ALA A 173 11.06 -17.47 7.71
CA ALA A 173 9.99 -18.22 7.04
C ALA A 173 10.46 -19.50 6.33
N GLU A 174 11.74 -19.88 6.44
CA GLU A 174 12.30 -21.07 5.78
C GLU A 174 12.83 -22.17 6.72
N LEU A 175 12.44 -22.17 8.00
CA LEU A 175 12.70 -23.32 8.89
C LEU A 175 11.45 -23.69 9.68
N GLY A 176 10.59 -24.46 9.03
CA GLY A 176 9.41 -25.11 9.60
C GLY A 176 8.70 -25.98 8.58
#